data_AF-A0A8C1RZJ9-F1
#
_entry.id   AF-A0A8C1RZJ9-F1
#
_cell.length_a   1.000
_cell.length_b   1.000
_cell.length_c   1.000
_cell.angle_alpha   90.00
_cell.angle_beta   90.00
_cell.angle_gamma   90.00
#
_symmetry.space_group_name_H-M   'P 1'
#
loop_
_entity.id
_entity.type
_entity.pdbx_description
1 polymer ?
#
loop_
_entity_poly.entity_id
_entity_poly.type
_entity_poly.pdbx_seq_one_letter_code
_entity_poly.pdbx_strand_id
1 'polypeptide(L)' 'MPTIKLQSSDGEMFEVDVEIAKQSVTIKTMVHTNRGSFYKRVHLLF' A
#
# COMPACT_ATOMS: atom_id res chain seq x y z
N MET A 1 2.65 17.01 -4.78
CA MET A 1 2.51 16.18 -3.56
C MET A 1 3.05 14.81 -3.90
N PRO A 2 3.85 14.15 -3.04
CA PRO A 2 4.42 12.85 -3.36
C PRO A 2 3.31 11.79 -3.40
N THR A 3 3.22 11.05 -4.51
CA THR A 3 2.24 9.98 -4.71
C THR A 3 2.91 8.61 -4.69
N ILE A 4 2.16 7.58 -4.29
CA ILE A 4 2.56 6.18 -4.34
C ILE A 4 1.53 5.38 -5.13
N LYS A 5 2.02 4.39 -5.90
CA LYS A 5 1.17 3.46 -6.64
C LYS A 5 0.98 2.19 -5.82
N LEU A 6 -0.27 1.86 -5.54
CA LEU A 6 -0.67 0.61 -4.89
C LEU A 6 -1.33 -0.28 -5.93
N GLN A 7 -0.95 -1.55 -5.94
CA GLN A 7 -1.58 -2.55 -6.82
C GLN A 7 -2.57 -3.38 -5.99
N SER A 8 -3.82 -3.43 -6.43
CA SER A 8 -4.82 -4.37 -5.90
C SER A 8 -4.56 -5.78 -6.43
N SER A 9 -5.13 -6.78 -5.76
CA SER A 9 -4.97 -8.20 -6.14
C SER A 9 -5.55 -8.55 -7.50
N ASP A 10 -6.48 -7.75 -8.01
CA ASP A 10 -7.05 -7.82 -9.37
C ASP A 10 -6.11 -7.26 -10.45
N GLY A 11 -4.99 -6.64 -10.06
CA GLY A 11 -4.04 -6.02 -10.95
C GLY A 11 -4.30 -4.53 -11.21
N GLU A 12 -5.33 -3.93 -10.63
CA GLU A 12 -5.61 -2.50 -10.74
C GLU A 12 -4.59 -1.67 -9.97
N MET A 13 -4.20 -0.53 -10.55
CA MET A 13 -3.20 0.37 -9.99
C MET A 13 -3.88 1.64 -9.49
N PHE A 14 -3.73 1.93 -8.20
CA PHE A 14 -4.26 3.11 -7.53
C PHE A 14 -3.13 4.08 -7.20
N GLU A 15 -3.22 5.30 -7.72
CA GLU A 15 -2.33 6.38 -7.34
C GLU A 15 -2.93 7.12 -6.15
N VAL A 16 -2.25 7.05 -5.01
CA VAL A 16 -2.68 7.66 -3.76
C VAL A 16 -1.61 8.59 -3.22
N ASP A 17 -2.03 9.62 -2.50
CA ASP A 17 -1.08 10.51 -1.82
C ASP A 17 -0.36 9.73 -0.71
N VAL A 18 0.96 9.93 -0.60
CA VAL A 18 1.78 9.34 0.45
C VAL A 18 1.28 9.71 1.84
N GLU A 19 0.72 10.90 2.04
CA GLU A 19 0.16 11.32 3.32
C GLU A 19 -1.07 10.49 3.70
N ILE A 20 -1.96 10.24 2.75
CA ILE A 20 -3.15 9.41 2.91
C ILE A 20 -2.74 7.94 3.13
N ALA A 21 -1.80 7.44 2.32
CA ALA A 21 -1.25 6.10 2.45
C ALA A 21 -0.61 5.86 3.84
N LYS A 22 0.07 6.85 4.41
CA LYS A 22 0.70 6.77 5.74
C LYS A 22 -0.30 6.70 6.90
N GLN A 23 -1.57 7.09 6.70
CA GLN A 23 -2.60 6.94 7.74
C GLN A 23 -2.91 5.47 8.03
N SER A 24 -2.76 4.60 7.03
CA SER A 24 -2.81 3.15 7.24
C SER A 24 -1.50 2.66 7.83
N VAL A 25 -1.54 2.16 9.06
CA VAL A 25 -0.38 1.56 9.75
C VAL A 25 0.21 0.42 8.92
N THR A 26 -0.65 -0.34 8.24
CA THR A 26 -0.27 -1.42 7.34
C THR A 26 0.51 -0.89 6.14
N ILE A 27 0.00 0.11 5.43
CA ILE A 27 0.68 0.68 4.25
C ILE A 27 1.96 1.41 4.65
N LYS A 28 1.96 2.15 5.75
CA LYS A 28 3.18 2.76 6.33
C LYS A 28 4.27 1.74 6.57
N THR A 29 3.91 0.57 7.11
CA THR A 29 4.86 -0.52 7.34
C THR A 29 5.29 -1.16 6.01
N MET A 30 4.41 -1.27 5.01
CA MET A 30 4.76 -1.76 3.67
C MET A 30 5.75 -0.85 2.95
N VAL A 31 5.57 0.48 3.02
CA VAL A 31 6.49 1.46 2.40
C VAL A 31 7.87 1.44 3.09
N HIS A 32 7.90 1.17 4.38
CA HIS A 32 9.14 1.13 5.16
C HIS A 32 9.85 -0.24 5.12
N THR A 33 9.12 -1.33 4.89
CA THR A 33 9.64 -2.70 4.97
C THR A 33 9.97 -3.25 3.59
N ASN A 34 11.23 -3.08 3.16
CA ASN A 34 11.77 -3.71 1.96
C ASN A 34 12.17 -5.19 2.23
N ARG A 35 11.19 -6.06 2.55
CA ARG A 35 11.38 -7.53 2.64
C ARG A 35 10.14 -8.32 2.18
N GLY A 36 9.93 -8.35 0.86
CA GLY A 36 9.55 -9.51 0.04
C GLY A 36 8.38 -10.46 0.35
N SER A 37 7.61 -10.37 1.44
CA SER A 37 6.71 -11.48 1.80
C SER A 37 5.40 -11.15 2.52
N PHE A 38 4.68 -10.07 2.15
CA PHE A 38 3.37 -9.77 2.76
C PHE A 38 2.25 -9.33 1.80
N TYR A 39 2.44 -9.42 0.48
CA TYR A 39 1.42 -9.10 -0.54
C TYR A 39 0.07 -9.84 -0.35
N LYS A 40 0.01 -10.90 0.47
CA LYS A 40 -1.22 -11.67 0.74
C LYS A 40 -2.13 -11.11 1.84
N ARG A 41 -1.76 -10.03 2.56
CA ARG A 41 -2.53 -9.57 3.75
C ARG A 41 -3.25 -8.23 3.60
N VAL A 42 -3.33 -7.66 2.39
CA VAL A 42 -4.10 -6.44 2.12
C VAL A 42 -5.57 -6.73 1.78
N HIS A 43 -5.98 -8.00 1.75
CA HIS A 43 -7.37 -8.43 1.51
C HIS A 43 -8.33 -8.16 2.70
N LEU A 44 -8.04 -7.17 3.55
CA LEU A 44 -8.83 -6.87 4.76
C LEU A 44 -9.08 -5.37 5.01
N LEU A 45 -8.85 -4.50 4.02
CA LEU A 45 -9.49 -3.20 3.99
C LEU A 45 -10.00 -3.01 2.57
N PHE A 46 -11.31 -2.74 2.47
CA PHE A 46 -12.19 -2.78 1.29
C PHE A 46 -12.77 -4.17 0.99
#